data_AF-A0A1A9HLA2-F1
#
_entry.id   AF-A0A1A9HLA2-F1
#
_cell.length_a   1.000
_cell.length_b   1.000
_cell.length_c   1.000
_cell.angle_alpha   90.00
_cell.angle_beta   90.00
_cell.angle_gamma   90.00
#
_symmetry.space_group_name_H-M   'P 1'
#
loop_
_entity.id
_entity.type
_entity.pdbx_description
1 polymer ?
#
loop_
_entity_poly.entity_id
_entity_poly.type
_entity_poly.pdbx_seq_one_letter_code
_entity_poly.pdbx_strand_id
1 'polypeptide(L)'
;MRLPRRFDDALMTPPDAVGAADAALSASLRAWCESGAFPTLTAPLRIASIAPHADLDGVACELDGSHELARLSRWQGLWWRLQILWRECTTTRGTGPHDPWDCGWWREDSLSTAEAFRPRRATLLLIREPDAATMAALLATLRGNSPAYTKPVRVLVVSAEAATGMERLYLANMRRAPSTSSTPSTP
;
A
#
# COMPACT_ATOMS: atom_id res chain seq x y z
N MET A 1 -15.20 -22.53 -12.67
CA MET A 1 -13.93 -21.79 -12.61
C MET A 1 -14.13 -20.56 -11.74
N ARG A 2 -13.51 -20.49 -10.55
CA ARG A 2 -13.49 -19.25 -9.75
C ARG A 2 -12.51 -18.30 -10.43
N LEU A 3 -12.97 -17.09 -10.77
CA LEU A 3 -12.09 -16.02 -11.23
C LEU A 3 -10.99 -15.78 -10.18
N PRO A 4 -9.74 -15.50 -10.59
CA PRO A 4 -8.68 -15.16 -9.65
C PRO A 4 -9.12 -13.97 -8.81
N ARG A 5 -9.11 -14.13 -7.49
CA ARG A 5 -9.36 -13.03 -6.55
C ARG A 5 -8.22 -12.04 -6.65
N ARG A 6 -8.58 -10.76 -6.85
CA ARG A 6 -7.67 -9.64 -7.10
C ARG A 6 -6.73 -9.34 -5.92
N PHE A 7 -7.21 -9.53 -4.70
CA PHE A 7 -6.45 -9.46 -3.46
C PHE A 7 -7.02 -10.49 -2.47
N ASP A 8 -6.46 -10.61 -1.26
CA ASP A 8 -6.97 -11.51 -0.23
C ASP A 8 -8.19 -10.91 0.49
N ASP A 9 -9.38 -11.08 -0.10
CA ASP A 9 -10.66 -10.55 0.42
C ASP A 9 -11.00 -11.00 1.85
N ALA A 10 -10.35 -12.08 2.34
CA ALA A 10 -10.54 -12.54 3.70
C ALA A 10 -9.76 -11.66 4.70
N LEU A 11 -8.60 -11.13 4.30
CA LEU A 11 -7.76 -10.27 5.13
C LEU A 11 -8.10 -8.78 4.94
N MET A 12 -8.48 -8.38 3.73
CA MET A 12 -8.54 -6.98 3.32
C MET A 12 -9.88 -6.57 2.72
N THR A 13 -10.23 -5.30 2.93
CA THR A 13 -11.28 -4.56 2.22
C THR A 13 -10.62 -3.66 1.18
N PRO A 14 -11.17 -3.51 -0.04
CA PRO A 14 -10.56 -2.66 -1.06
C PRO A 14 -10.55 -1.19 -0.63
N PRO A 15 -9.55 -0.40 -1.05
CA PRO A 15 -9.54 1.04 -0.86
C PRO A 15 -10.62 1.72 -1.72
N ASP A 16 -11.11 2.87 -1.26
CA ASP A 16 -12.13 3.63 -1.98
C ASP A 16 -11.53 4.39 -3.16
N ALA A 17 -11.90 4.04 -4.40
CA ALA A 17 -11.36 4.66 -5.61
C ALA A 17 -11.85 6.12 -5.85
N VAL A 18 -12.35 6.80 -4.83
CA VAL A 18 -12.96 8.13 -4.92
C VAL A 18 -11.91 9.19 -4.58
N GLY A 19 -11.11 9.58 -5.57
CA GLY A 19 -10.18 10.71 -5.42
C GLY A 19 -8.98 10.65 -6.34
N ALA A 20 -8.36 11.80 -6.61
CA ALA A 20 -7.06 11.85 -7.24
C ALA A 20 -5.98 11.62 -6.17
N ALA A 21 -5.01 10.76 -6.46
CA ALA A 21 -3.86 10.57 -5.57
C ALA A 21 -2.95 11.80 -5.63
N ASP A 22 -2.54 12.32 -4.47
CA ASP A 22 -1.47 13.33 -4.41
C ASP A 22 -0.16 12.73 -4.93
N ALA A 23 0.45 13.39 -5.91
CA ALA A 23 1.63 12.84 -6.60
C ALA A 23 2.85 12.70 -5.68
N ALA A 24 3.02 13.60 -4.70
CA ALA A 24 4.14 13.55 -3.77
C ALA A 24 3.98 12.40 -2.76
N LEU A 25 2.76 12.20 -2.26
CA LEU A 25 2.39 11.06 -1.43
C LEU A 25 2.53 9.74 -2.21
N SER A 26 2.02 9.67 -3.45
CA SER A 26 2.18 8.50 -4.33
C SER A 26 3.65 8.14 -4.53
N ALA A 27 4.49 9.11 -4.88
CA ALA A 27 5.92 8.87 -5.09
C ALA A 27 6.63 8.40 -3.81
N SER A 28 6.31 9.03 -2.67
CA SER A 28 6.92 8.68 -1.38
C SER A 28 6.51 7.27 -0.92
N LEU A 29 5.23 6.94 -1.00
CA LEU A 29 4.72 5.62 -0.63
C LEU A 29 5.23 4.53 -1.58
N ARG A 30 5.28 4.81 -2.89
CA ARG A 30 5.87 3.89 -3.87
C ARG A 30 7.34 3.59 -3.56
N ALA A 31 8.15 4.62 -3.32
CA ALA A 31 9.56 4.45 -2.98
C ALA A 31 9.76 3.63 -1.70
N TRP A 32 8.94 3.87 -0.68
CA TRP A 32 8.97 3.09 0.56
C TRP A 32 8.55 1.63 0.33
N CYS A 33 7.48 1.40 -0.45
CA CYS A 33 7.02 0.06 -0.79
C CYS A 33 8.09 -0.75 -1.54
N GLU A 34 8.70 -0.15 -2.56
CA GLU A 34 9.71 -0.81 -3.41
C GLU A 34 11.06 -1.02 -2.71
N SER A 35 11.35 -0.24 -1.67
CA SER A 35 12.59 -0.35 -0.90
C SER A 35 12.72 -1.73 -0.24
N GLY A 36 13.77 -2.47 -0.63
CA GLY A 36 14.04 -3.84 -0.17
C GLY A 36 13.12 -4.92 -0.77
N ALA A 37 12.26 -4.55 -1.73
CA ALA A 37 11.41 -5.50 -2.47
C ALA A 37 12.10 -6.05 -3.72
N PHE A 38 12.85 -5.20 -4.44
CA PHE A 38 13.41 -5.48 -5.77
C PHE A 38 14.87 -5.02 -5.90
N PRO A 39 15.65 -5.61 -6.84
CA PRO A 39 15.36 -6.81 -7.62
C PRO A 39 15.46 -8.11 -6.80
N THR A 40 16.07 -8.04 -5.61
CA THR A 40 16.12 -9.14 -4.64
C THR A 40 15.34 -8.73 -3.39
N LEU A 41 14.47 -9.61 -2.91
CA LEU A 41 13.70 -9.38 -1.70
C LEU A 41 14.62 -9.50 -0.47
N THR A 42 14.98 -8.36 0.12
CA THR A 42 15.80 -8.30 1.34
C THR A 42 14.97 -8.00 2.58
N ALA A 43 13.80 -7.38 2.40
CA ALA A 43 12.86 -7.05 3.46
C ALA A 43 11.47 -7.63 3.14
N PRO A 44 11.18 -8.89 3.54
CA PRO A 44 9.89 -9.53 3.28
C PRO A 44 8.73 -8.81 3.96
N LEU A 45 8.98 -8.17 5.11
CA LEU A 45 8.01 -7.36 5.82
C LEU A 45 8.64 -6.01 6.19
N ARG A 46 7.94 -4.91 5.90
CA ARG A 46 8.23 -3.59 6.48
C ARG A 46 6.96 -2.99 7.06
N ILE A 47 7.13 -2.24 8.15
CA ILE A 47 6.03 -1.65 8.89
C ILE A 47 6.39 -0.18 9.14
N ALA A 48 5.48 0.71 8.81
CA ALA A 48 5.61 2.13 9.09
C ALA A 48 4.26 2.73 9.53
N SER A 49 4.30 3.93 10.09
CA SER A 49 3.10 4.71 10.39
C SER A 49 3.07 6.01 9.61
N ILE A 50 1.87 6.52 9.35
CA ILE A 50 1.62 7.81 8.71
C ILE A 50 0.44 8.49 9.40
N ALA A 51 0.41 9.82 9.36
CA ALA A 51 -0.78 10.57 9.76
C ALA A 51 -1.96 10.27 8.82
N PRO A 52 -3.22 10.37 9.30
CA PRO A 52 -4.39 10.26 8.45
C PRO A 52 -4.31 11.26 7.28
N HIS A 53 -4.53 10.76 6.07
CA HIS A 53 -4.51 11.56 4.85
C HIS A 53 -5.64 11.09 3.93
N ALA A 54 -6.42 12.04 3.39
CA ALA A 54 -7.60 11.72 2.57
C ALA A 54 -7.23 10.97 1.28
N ASP A 55 -6.05 11.23 0.74
CA ASP A 55 -5.61 10.66 -0.54
C ASP A 55 -5.01 9.24 -0.44
N LEU A 56 -4.95 8.62 0.76
CA LEU A 56 -4.36 7.28 0.94
C LEU A 56 -5.06 6.22 0.09
N ASP A 57 -6.40 6.30 0.02
CA ASP A 57 -7.19 5.39 -0.81
C ASP A 57 -6.86 5.55 -2.30
N GLY A 58 -6.74 6.80 -2.77
CA GLY A 58 -6.33 7.11 -4.15
C GLY A 58 -4.93 6.56 -4.48
N VAL A 59 -3.97 6.73 -3.57
CA VAL A 59 -2.60 6.20 -3.75
C VAL A 59 -2.60 4.67 -3.76
N ALA A 60 -3.35 4.03 -2.86
CA ALA A 60 -3.50 2.58 -2.82
C ALA A 60 -4.12 2.05 -4.12
N CYS A 61 -5.12 2.74 -4.65
CA CYS A 61 -5.73 2.43 -5.95
C CYS A 61 -4.76 2.63 -7.13
N GLU A 62 -3.88 3.63 -7.08
CA GLU A 62 -2.84 3.85 -8.08
C GLU A 62 -1.81 2.71 -8.07
N LEU A 63 -1.36 2.28 -6.88
CA LEU A 63 -0.42 1.17 -6.69
C LEU A 63 -0.98 -0.19 -7.12
N ASP A 64 -2.29 -0.42 -6.95
CA ASP A 64 -3.01 -1.62 -7.42
C ASP A 64 -3.40 -1.53 -8.91
N GLY A 65 -3.14 -0.40 -9.58
CA GLY A 65 -3.56 -0.20 -10.98
C GLY A 65 -5.09 -0.15 -11.15
N SER A 66 -5.84 0.08 -10.06
CA SER A 66 -7.29 0.25 -10.07
C SER A 66 -7.74 1.47 -10.88
N HIS A 67 -6.97 2.56 -10.84
CA HIS A 67 -7.26 3.76 -11.65
C HIS A 67 -7.08 3.51 -13.15
N GLU A 68 -6.11 2.68 -13.51
CA GLU A 68 -5.87 2.31 -14.91
C GLU A 68 -7.03 1.47 -15.43
N LEU A 69 -7.49 0.48 -14.66
CA LEU A 69 -8.69 -0.31 -14.98
C LEU A 69 -9.98 0.53 -15.08
N ALA A 70 -10.16 1.52 -14.20
CA ALA A 70 -11.35 2.39 -14.22
C ALA A 70 -11.39 3.31 -15.45
N ARG A 71 -10.24 3.64 -16.04
CA ARG A 71 -10.12 4.46 -17.26
C ARG A 71 -10.26 3.67 -18.55
N LEU A 72 -10.14 2.35 -18.51
CA LEU A 72 -10.15 1.50 -19.70
C LEU A 72 -11.58 1.09 -20.09
N SER A 73 -11.85 1.10 -21.39
CA SER A 73 -13.10 0.57 -21.94
C SER A 73 -13.26 -0.93 -21.61
N ARG A 74 -14.49 -1.47 -21.62
CA ARG A 74 -14.79 -2.87 -21.23
C ARG A 74 -13.85 -3.91 -21.87
N TRP A 75 -13.45 -3.70 -23.13
CA TRP A 75 -12.54 -4.59 -23.87
C TRP A 75 -11.07 -4.43 -23.46
N GLN A 76 -10.64 -3.20 -23.21
CA GLN A 76 -9.28 -2.92 -22.73
C GLN A 76 -9.11 -3.38 -21.27
N GLY A 77 -10.14 -3.27 -20.44
CA GLY A 77 -10.13 -3.81 -19.08
C GLY A 77 -10.06 -5.34 -19.06
N LEU A 78 -10.70 -6.02 -20.03
CA LEU A 78 -10.56 -7.47 -20.19
C LEU A 78 -9.14 -7.85 -20.64
N TRP A 79 -8.57 -7.11 -21.59
CA TRP A 79 -7.19 -7.29 -22.04
C TRP A 79 -6.19 -7.08 -20.90
N TRP A 80 -6.38 -6.05 -20.08
CA TRP A 80 -5.56 -5.78 -18.90
C TRP A 80 -5.62 -6.92 -17.89
N ARG A 81 -6.84 -7.42 -17.60
CA ARG A 81 -7.02 -8.60 -16.73
C ARG A 81 -6.33 -9.83 -17.29
N LEU A 82 -6.42 -10.05 -18.61
CA LEU A 82 -5.71 -11.14 -19.29
C LEU A 82 -4.20 -10.95 -19.22
N GLN A 83 -3.68 -9.73 -19.31
CA GLN A 83 -2.26 -9.46 -19.13
C GLN A 83 -1.79 -9.71 -17.70
N ILE A 84 -2.57 -9.34 -16.68
CA ILE A 84 -2.25 -9.66 -15.28
C ILE A 84 -2.22 -11.18 -15.08
N LEU A 85 -3.26 -11.88 -15.53
CA LEU A 85 -3.34 -13.35 -15.50
C LEU A 85 -2.17 -14.01 -16.25
N TRP A 86 -1.84 -13.49 -17.43
CA TRP A 86 -0.74 -13.98 -18.24
C TRP A 86 0.60 -13.77 -17.54
N ARG A 87 0.80 -12.60 -16.92
CA ARG A 87 1.98 -12.33 -16.09
C ARG A 87 2.04 -13.28 -14.92
N GLU A 88 0.96 -13.47 -14.16
CA GLU A 88 0.91 -14.44 -13.07
C GLU A 88 1.29 -15.87 -13.52
N CYS A 89 0.90 -16.27 -14.73
CA CYS A 89 1.26 -17.57 -15.31
C CYS A 89 2.69 -17.64 -15.87
N THR A 90 3.25 -16.53 -16.35
CA THR A 90 4.55 -16.49 -17.05
C THR A 90 5.71 -16.01 -16.19
N THR A 91 5.46 -15.24 -15.13
CA THR A 91 6.49 -14.79 -14.18
C THR A 91 6.73 -15.87 -13.13
N THR A 92 7.42 -16.94 -13.54
CA THR A 92 8.19 -17.79 -12.61
C THR A 92 9.41 -17.03 -12.05
N ARG A 93 9.77 -15.88 -12.65
CA ARG A 93 10.80 -14.95 -12.22
C ARG A 93 10.16 -13.67 -11.69
N GLY A 94 10.33 -13.44 -10.38
CA GLY A 94 10.42 -12.14 -9.69
C GLY A 94 9.39 -11.06 -10.05
N THR A 95 8.63 -10.63 -9.05
CA THR A 95 7.85 -9.39 -9.11
C THR A 95 8.79 -8.21 -9.46
N GLY A 96 8.43 -7.36 -10.43
CA GLY A 96 9.20 -6.20 -10.86
C GLY A 96 8.68 -4.87 -10.29
N PRO A 97 9.44 -3.76 -10.41
CA PRO A 97 9.05 -2.43 -9.90
C PRO A 97 7.74 -1.89 -10.49
N HIS A 98 7.35 -2.37 -11.68
CA HIS A 98 6.13 -1.94 -12.37
C HIS A 98 4.97 -2.92 -12.21
N ASP A 99 5.13 -3.99 -11.43
CA ASP A 99 4.01 -4.90 -11.17
C ASP A 99 3.05 -4.26 -10.16
N PRO A 100 1.73 -4.44 -10.33
CA PRO A 100 0.79 -3.84 -9.42
C PRO A 100 0.86 -4.52 -8.06
N TRP A 101 0.61 -3.76 -7.01
CA TRP A 101 0.54 -4.22 -5.64
C TRP A 101 -0.90 -4.64 -5.29
N ASP A 102 -1.07 -5.63 -4.42
CA ASP A 102 -2.35 -5.90 -3.78
C ASP A 102 -2.49 -4.93 -2.61
N CYS A 103 -3.37 -3.94 -2.75
CA CYS A 103 -3.59 -2.90 -1.73
C CYS A 103 -4.95 -3.08 -1.06
N GLY A 104 -5.02 -2.90 0.27
CA GLY A 104 -6.29 -2.91 0.98
C GLY A 104 -6.21 -2.57 2.46
N TRP A 105 -7.37 -2.24 3.03
CA TRP A 105 -7.55 -2.00 4.46
C TRP A 105 -7.71 -3.31 5.20
N TRP A 106 -6.95 -3.49 6.28
CA TRP A 106 -7.09 -4.62 7.17
C TRP A 106 -8.49 -4.67 7.79
N ARG A 107 -9.04 -5.88 7.86
CA ARG A 107 -10.31 -6.15 8.54
C ARG A 107 -10.02 -6.55 9.98
N GLU A 108 -10.45 -5.75 10.95
CA GLU A 108 -10.08 -5.92 12.36
C GLU A 108 -10.47 -7.29 12.95
N ASP A 109 -11.50 -7.93 12.41
CA ASP A 109 -11.99 -9.27 12.76
C ASP A 109 -11.18 -10.43 12.15
N SER A 110 -10.10 -10.15 11.42
CA SER A 110 -9.39 -11.12 10.57
C SER A 110 -8.05 -11.63 11.11
N LEU A 111 -7.77 -11.53 12.42
CA LEU A 111 -6.47 -11.96 12.97
C LEU A 111 -6.13 -13.44 12.64
N SER A 112 -7.11 -14.33 12.68
CA SER A 112 -6.96 -15.74 12.25
C SER A 112 -6.64 -15.88 10.76
N THR A 113 -7.12 -14.93 9.94
CA THR A 113 -6.78 -14.87 8.53
C THR A 113 -5.35 -14.35 8.32
N ALA A 114 -4.88 -13.44 9.16
CA ALA A 114 -3.49 -12.97 9.13
C ALA A 114 -2.48 -14.12 9.42
N GLU A 115 -2.87 -15.11 10.22
CA GLU A 115 -2.06 -16.32 10.45
C GLU A 115 -1.91 -17.17 9.19
N ALA A 116 -3.03 -17.36 8.47
CA ALA A 116 -3.08 -18.10 7.22
C ALA A 116 -2.58 -17.30 6.00
N PHE A 117 -2.35 -15.99 6.16
CA PHE A 117 -2.03 -15.09 5.05
C PHE A 117 -0.74 -15.49 4.36
N ARG A 118 -0.81 -15.72 3.04
CA ARG A 118 0.34 -16.00 2.18
C ARG A 118 0.26 -15.07 0.96
N PRO A 119 1.11 -14.03 0.89
CA PRO A 119 1.02 -13.04 -0.16
C PRO A 119 1.33 -13.68 -1.52
N ARG A 120 0.37 -13.60 -2.44
CA ARG A 120 0.53 -14.08 -3.83
C ARG A 120 1.26 -13.03 -4.68
N ARG A 121 1.13 -11.75 -4.33
CA ARG A 121 1.73 -10.58 -4.96
C ARG A 121 2.31 -9.64 -3.91
N ALA A 122 3.07 -8.64 -4.34
CA ALA A 122 3.51 -7.57 -3.44
C ALA A 122 2.28 -6.93 -2.78
N THR A 123 2.25 -6.82 -1.46
CA THR A 123 1.03 -6.42 -0.72
C THR A 123 1.27 -5.16 0.11
N LEU A 124 0.37 -4.18 -0.01
CA LEU A 124 0.26 -3.03 0.87
C LEU A 124 -0.99 -3.16 1.75
N LEU A 125 -0.79 -3.42 3.03
CA LEU A 125 -1.85 -3.52 4.04
C LEU A 125 -1.96 -2.21 4.81
N LEU A 126 -3.07 -1.51 4.66
CA LEU A 126 -3.42 -0.29 5.38
C LEU A 126 -4.15 -0.65 6.67
N ILE A 127 -3.83 -0.01 7.79
CA ILE A 127 -4.50 -0.22 9.07
C ILE A 127 -4.97 1.12 9.60
N ARG A 128 -6.26 1.26 9.89
CA ARG A 128 -6.85 2.51 10.40
C ARG A 128 -6.98 2.45 11.92
N GLU A 129 -6.28 3.34 12.61
CA GLU A 129 -6.44 3.61 14.05
C GLU A 129 -6.72 2.36 14.91
N PRO A 130 -5.88 1.32 14.82
CA PRO A 130 -6.16 0.07 15.51
C PRO A 130 -5.98 0.28 17.02
N ASP A 131 -6.77 -0.45 17.82
CA ASP A 131 -6.45 -0.62 19.24
C ASP A 131 -5.01 -1.15 19.41
N ALA A 132 -4.32 -0.71 20.46
CA ALA A 132 -2.91 -1.03 20.68
C ALA A 132 -2.66 -2.55 20.83
N ALA A 133 -3.56 -3.28 21.51
CA ALA A 133 -3.42 -4.72 21.70
C ALA A 133 -3.69 -5.46 20.38
N THR A 134 -4.74 -5.05 19.66
CA THR A 134 -5.08 -5.58 18.35
C THR A 134 -3.97 -5.36 17.33
N MET A 135 -3.40 -4.15 17.27
CA MET A 135 -2.25 -3.82 16.44
C MET A 135 -1.03 -4.67 16.81
N ALA A 136 -0.70 -4.78 18.09
CA ALA A 136 0.43 -5.56 18.56
C ALA A 136 0.29 -7.04 18.16
N ALA A 137 -0.91 -7.61 18.33
CA ALA A 137 -1.21 -8.99 17.93
C ALA A 137 -1.04 -9.20 16.42
N LEU A 138 -1.61 -8.31 15.59
CA LEU A 138 -1.46 -8.40 14.15
C LEU A 138 0.00 -8.31 13.71
N LEU A 139 0.75 -7.32 14.23
CA LEU A 139 2.15 -7.14 13.87
C LEU A 139 3.02 -8.32 14.34
N ALA A 140 2.71 -8.91 15.50
CA ALA A 140 3.38 -10.12 15.96
C ALA A 140 3.13 -11.29 15.01
N THR A 141 1.88 -11.51 14.60
CA THR A 141 1.50 -12.55 13.64
C THR A 141 2.21 -12.37 12.29
N LEU A 142 2.18 -11.17 11.73
CA LEU A 142 2.84 -10.88 10.45
C LEU A 142 4.35 -11.05 10.53
N ARG A 143 4.99 -10.64 11.63
CA ARG A 143 6.43 -10.84 11.85
C ARG A 143 6.79 -12.32 11.96
N GLY A 144 6.00 -13.08 12.71
CA GLY A 144 6.17 -14.53 12.86
C GLY A 144 6.08 -15.28 11.52
N ASN A 145 5.20 -14.82 10.62
CA ASN A 145 5.03 -15.39 9.29
C ASN A 145 6.03 -14.87 8.24
N SER A 146 6.73 -13.77 8.52
CA SER A 146 7.59 -13.08 7.54
C SER A 146 8.67 -13.94 6.87
N PRO A 147 9.30 -14.94 7.54
CA PRO A 147 10.28 -15.81 6.87
C PRO A 147 9.68 -16.67 5.76
N ALA A 148 8.37 -16.91 5.78
CA ALA A 148 7.64 -17.67 4.77
C ALA A 148 7.13 -16.81 3.60
N TYR A 149 7.29 -15.49 3.66
CA TYR A 149 6.81 -14.60 2.60
C TYR A 149 7.78 -14.60 1.43
N THR A 150 7.31 -15.11 0.29
CA THR A 150 8.02 -15.07 -1.00
C THR A 150 7.76 -13.79 -1.78
N LYS A 151 6.88 -12.92 -1.26
CA LYS A 151 6.48 -11.63 -1.82
C LYS A 151 6.57 -10.56 -0.74
N PRO A 152 6.93 -9.31 -1.09
CA PRO A 152 7.04 -8.24 -0.11
C PRO A 152 5.67 -7.88 0.47
N VAL A 153 5.62 -7.72 1.79
CA VAL A 153 4.47 -7.20 2.53
C VAL A 153 4.87 -5.87 3.16
N ARG A 154 4.01 -4.87 3.00
CA ARG A 154 4.18 -3.52 3.52
C ARG A 154 2.97 -3.18 4.35
N VAL A 155 3.20 -2.82 5.61
CA VAL A 155 2.13 -2.51 6.55
C VAL A 155 2.21 -1.03 6.90
N LEU A 156 1.15 -0.30 6.61
CA LEU A 156 1.05 1.13 6.89
C LEU A 156 -0.03 1.39 7.93
N VAL A 157 0.40 1.76 9.13
CA VAL A 157 -0.50 2.15 10.22
C VAL A 157 -0.86 3.62 10.07
N VAL A 158 -2.14 3.90 9.89
CA VAL A 158 -2.70 5.23 9.76
C VAL A 158 -3.17 5.68 11.13
N SER A 159 -2.39 6.56 11.77
CA SER A 159 -2.67 7.09 13.11
C SER A 159 -2.09 8.49 13.25
N ALA A 160 -2.86 9.38 13.89
CA ALA A 160 -2.40 10.74 14.18
C ALA A 160 -1.14 10.73 15.06
N GLU A 161 -1.07 9.77 15.98
CA GLU A 161 0.06 9.61 16.90
C GLU A 161 1.15 8.73 16.29
N ALA A 162 2.41 9.06 16.61
CA ALA A 162 3.53 8.23 16.22
C ALA A 162 3.52 6.97 17.08
N ALA A 163 3.42 5.80 16.43
CA ALA A 163 3.57 4.53 17.13
C ALA A 163 5.03 4.36 17.59
N THR A 164 5.23 4.11 18.88
CA THR A 164 6.57 3.96 19.47
C THR A 164 7.32 2.81 18.80
N GLY A 165 8.58 3.04 18.41
CA GLY A 165 9.43 2.01 17.78
C GLY A 165 9.07 1.68 16.33
N MET A 166 8.22 2.48 15.67
CA MET A 166 7.85 2.32 14.27
C MET A 166 8.43 3.46 13.42
N GLU A 167 8.88 3.14 12.20
CA GLU A 167 9.25 4.14 11.20
C GLU A 167 8.05 5.07 10.96
N ARG A 168 8.23 6.39 11.08
CA ARG A 168 7.19 7.37 10.74
C ARG A 168 7.48 7.91 9.34
N LEU A 169 6.56 7.68 8.42
CA LEU A 169 6.62 8.28 7.10
C LEU A 169 6.17 9.74 7.21
N TYR A 170 7.08 10.63 6.87
CA TYR A 170 6.79 12.04 6.73
C TYR A 170 6.71 12.34 5.24
N LEU A 171 5.70 13.11 4.85
CA LEU A 171 5.69 13.77 3.56
C LEU A 171 6.81 14.81 3.57
N ALA A 172 7.98 14.43 3.06
CA ALA A 172 9.04 15.36 2.75
C ALA A 172 8.57 16.20 1.55
N ASN A 173 7.73 17.23 1.81
CA ASN A 173 7.54 18.47 1.01
C ASN A 173 6.23 19.22 1.33
N MET A 174 5.91 19.51 2.60
CA MET A 174 4.85 20.50 2.93
C MET A 174 5.32 21.66 3.83
N ARG A 175 6.59 22.09 3.70
CA ARG A 175 7.00 23.42 4.20
C ARG A 175 7.99 24.10 3.26
N ARG A 176 7.46 24.87 2.30
CA ARG A 176 7.97 26.20 1.92
C ARG A 176 6.84 27.09 1.37
N ALA A 177 6.03 27.60 2.28
CA ALA A 177 5.57 28.99 2.28
C ALA A 177 5.38 29.35 3.75
N PRO A 178 5.96 30.46 4.25
CA PRO A 178 5.55 31.82 3.87
C PRO A 178 6.77 32.71 3.53
N SER A 179 6.66 33.77 2.73
CA SER A 179 6.26 35.09 3.25
C SER A 179 5.89 36.02 2.09
N THR A 180 4.61 36.32 1.94
CA THR A 180 4.15 37.58 1.37
C THR A 180 4.19 38.64 2.47
N SER A 181 5.29 39.39 2.54
CA SER A 181 5.43 40.70 3.19
C SER A 181 6.90 41.10 2.98
N SER A 182 7.26 42.23 2.39
CA SER A 182 6.73 43.56 2.68
C SER A 182 7.08 44.50 1.53
N THR A 183 6.08 45.24 1.06
CA THR A 183 6.26 46.54 0.40
C THR A 183 6.86 47.51 1.43
N PRO A 184 7.97 48.21 1.13
CA PRO A 184 8.26 49.47 1.78
C PRO A 184 7.65 50.58 0.91
N SER A 185 6.48 51.07 1.32
CA SER A 185 6.14 52.47 1.12
C SER A 185 7.08 53.29 1.99
N THR A 186 7.71 54.33 1.45
CA THR A 186 7.45 55.76 1.74
C THR A 186 8.84 56.44 1.80
N PRO A 187 9.03 57.76 1.65
CA PRO A 187 8.16 58.86 1.17
C PRO A 187 8.49 59.37 -0.24
#